data_AF-A0A2E8NEE9-F1
#
_entry.id   AF-A0A2E8NEE9-F1
#
_cell.length_a   1.000
_cell.length_b   1.000
_cell.length_c   1.000
_cell.angle_alpha   90.00
_cell.angle_beta   90.00
_cell.angle_gamma   90.00
#
_symmetry.space_group_name_H-M   'P 1'
#
loop_
_entity.id
_entity.type
_entity.pdbx_description
1 polymer ?
#
loop_
_entity_poly.entity_id
_entity_poly.type
_entity_poly.pdbx_seq_one_letter_code
_entity_poly.pdbx_strand_id
1 'polypeptide(L)'
;MKLHGVINASGDSLADFSIALDVESAVKRAKELIQQGCVGIDLGAAGSTQFASRVEVEEEWERLDGKIQAIAELGVELSVDTWKPEIMARALEAGANFMNASDGMQNPEMVEIAVSSGVPVVLPFLSGEDPKSLEFVTGDPIEVIVRWFEKSLDELDKKGLKKN
;
A
#
# COMPACT_ATOMS: atom_id res chain seq x y z
N MET A 1 12.29 6.36 -14.92
CA MET A 1 11.00 6.53 -14.22
C MET A 1 10.35 5.16 -14.13
N LYS A 2 9.94 4.71 -12.94
CA LYS A 2 9.09 3.52 -12.75
C LYS A 2 7.65 3.99 -12.58
N LEU A 3 6.70 3.32 -13.20
CA LEU A 3 5.27 3.61 -13.08
C LEU A 3 4.57 2.41 -12.45
N HIS A 4 3.82 2.65 -11.37
CA HIS A 4 2.93 1.66 -10.76
C HIS A 4 1.50 2.07 -11.09
N GLY A 5 0.75 1.15 -11.67
CA GLY A 5 -0.65 1.38 -12.03
C GLY A 5 -1.56 1.08 -10.85
N VAL A 6 -2.44 2.01 -10.50
CA VAL A 6 -3.36 1.86 -9.36
C VAL A 6 -4.59 1.05 -9.76
N ILE A 7 -4.93 0.06 -8.93
CA ILE A 7 -6.18 -0.71 -8.99
C ILE A 7 -6.84 -0.63 -7.61
N ASN A 8 -8.09 -0.16 -7.58
CA ASN A 8 -8.90 -0.10 -6.36
C ASN A 8 -9.91 -1.25 -6.35
N ALA A 9 -9.79 -2.16 -5.38
CA ALA A 9 -10.75 -3.23 -5.13
C ALA A 9 -11.91 -2.79 -4.21
N SER A 10 -12.15 -1.48 -4.10
CA SER A 10 -13.26 -0.88 -3.34
C SER A 10 -14.19 -0.08 -4.24
N GLY A 11 -15.49 -0.14 -3.96
CA GLY A 11 -16.52 0.57 -4.72
C GLY A 11 -16.67 2.06 -4.36
N ASP A 12 -15.96 2.53 -3.34
CA ASP A 12 -16.02 3.90 -2.81
C ASP A 12 -14.86 4.79 -3.28
N SER A 13 -14.04 4.31 -4.22
CA SER A 13 -12.97 5.12 -4.81
C SER A 13 -13.53 6.27 -5.66
N LEU A 14 -12.94 7.47 -5.51
CA LEU A 14 -13.26 8.64 -6.34
C LEU A 14 -12.69 8.54 -7.77
N ALA A 15 -11.73 7.64 -7.99
CA ALA A 15 -11.17 7.34 -9.30
C ALA A 15 -11.86 6.10 -9.87
N ASP A 16 -13.10 6.29 -10.32
CA ASP A 16 -13.97 5.28 -10.91
C ASP A 16 -13.31 4.42 -12.00
N PHE A 17 -12.43 5.00 -12.83
CA PHE A 17 -11.66 4.25 -13.85
C PHE A 17 -10.63 3.25 -13.29
N SER A 18 -10.31 3.33 -12.00
CA SER A 18 -9.37 2.43 -11.32
C SER A 18 -10.05 1.27 -10.59
N ILE A 19 -11.39 1.27 -10.52
CA ILE A 19 -12.15 0.28 -9.75
C ILE A 19 -12.17 -1.08 -10.46
N ALA A 20 -11.84 -2.13 -9.73
CA ALA A 20 -11.94 -3.53 -10.17
C ALA A 20 -12.37 -4.42 -9.00
N LEU A 21 -13.65 -4.81 -8.96
CA LEU A 21 -14.25 -5.46 -7.80
C LEU A 21 -14.10 -6.98 -7.78
N ASP A 22 -13.90 -7.60 -8.95
CA ASP A 22 -13.70 -9.04 -9.10
C ASP A 22 -12.30 -9.36 -9.66
N VAL A 23 -11.93 -10.64 -9.63
CA VAL A 23 -10.59 -11.09 -10.06
C VAL A 23 -10.37 -10.85 -11.56
N GLU A 24 -11.39 -11.08 -12.40
CA GLU A 24 -11.28 -10.94 -13.84
C GLU A 24 -11.02 -9.49 -14.25
N SER A 25 -11.79 -8.55 -13.68
CA SER A 25 -11.63 -7.12 -13.90
C SER A 25 -10.28 -6.62 -13.39
N ALA A 26 -9.80 -7.10 -12.25
CA ALA A 26 -8.50 -6.71 -11.69
C ALA A 26 -7.34 -7.17 -12.58
N VAL A 27 -7.37 -8.43 -13.05
CA VAL A 27 -6.37 -8.97 -13.97
C VAL A 27 -6.41 -8.25 -15.32
N LYS A 28 -7.61 -7.99 -15.86
CA LYS A 28 -7.77 -7.23 -17.10
C LYS A 28 -7.15 -5.85 -16.96
N ARG A 29 -7.47 -5.14 -15.88
CA ARG A 29 -6.95 -3.80 -15.62
C ARG A 29 -5.44 -3.80 -15.43
N ALA A 30 -4.89 -4.78 -14.71
CA ALA A 30 -3.43 -4.94 -14.57
C ALA A 30 -2.74 -5.10 -15.93
N LYS A 31 -3.27 -5.97 -16.80
CA LYS A 31 -2.73 -6.17 -18.16
C LYS A 31 -2.77 -4.88 -18.99
N GLU A 32 -3.84 -4.10 -18.91
CA GLU A 32 -3.94 -2.80 -19.60
C GLU A 32 -2.88 -1.81 -19.09
N LEU A 33 -2.72 -1.69 -17.77
CA LEU A 33 -1.73 -0.80 -17.15
C LEU A 33 -0.29 -1.19 -17.54
N ILE A 34 0.00 -2.49 -17.59
CA ILE A 34 1.30 -3.01 -18.04
C ILE A 34 1.53 -2.68 -19.52
N GLN A 35 0.53 -2.86 -20.38
CA GLN A 35 0.62 -2.47 -21.80
C GLN A 35 0.84 -0.97 -21.99
N GLN A 36 0.37 -0.15 -21.06
CA GLN A 36 0.59 1.31 -21.04
C GLN A 36 1.97 1.70 -20.48
N GLY A 37 2.80 0.73 -20.06
CA GLY A 37 4.17 0.95 -19.60
C GLY A 37 4.34 0.97 -18.08
N CYS A 38 3.33 0.55 -17.30
CA CYS A 38 3.52 0.31 -15.88
C CYS A 38 4.42 -0.90 -15.66
N VAL A 39 5.40 -0.77 -14.77
CA VAL A 39 6.30 -1.86 -14.36
C VAL A 39 5.74 -2.64 -13.17
N GLY A 40 4.77 -2.06 -12.48
CA GLY A 40 4.10 -2.67 -11.35
C GLY A 40 2.64 -2.24 -11.21
N ILE A 41 1.97 -2.85 -10.25
CA ILE A 41 0.59 -2.60 -9.86
C ILE A 41 0.56 -2.27 -8.38
N ASP A 42 -0.23 -1.26 -8.02
CA ASP A 42 -0.55 -0.92 -6.63
C ASP A 42 -2.02 -1.24 -6.39
N LEU A 43 -2.28 -2.23 -5.55
CA LEU A 43 -3.61 -2.76 -5.27
C LEU A 43 -4.07 -2.34 -3.87
N GLY A 44 -5.15 -1.56 -3.79
CA GLY A 44 -5.76 -1.14 -2.52
C GLY A 44 -7.21 -1.57 -2.43
N ALA A 45 -7.68 -1.95 -1.24
CA ALA A 45 -9.07 -2.38 -1.00
C ALA A 45 -9.82 -1.57 0.06
N ALA A 46 -9.13 -0.64 0.72
CA ALA A 46 -9.69 0.26 1.70
C ALA A 46 -9.39 1.72 1.31
N GLY A 47 -10.44 2.51 1.04
CA GLY A 47 -10.26 3.91 0.67
C GLY A 47 -9.67 4.73 1.82
N SER A 48 -8.65 5.53 1.52
CA SER A 48 -7.98 6.43 2.47
C SER A 48 -8.66 7.79 2.61
N THR A 49 -9.63 8.12 1.74
CA THR A 49 -10.30 9.43 1.78
C THR A 49 -11.24 9.55 2.98
N GLN A 50 -11.53 10.78 3.40
CA GLN A 50 -12.50 11.05 4.47
C GLN A 50 -13.92 10.51 4.18
N PHE A 51 -14.26 10.28 2.91
CA PHE A 51 -15.58 9.79 2.49
C PHE A 51 -15.70 8.27 2.47
N ALA A 52 -14.57 7.56 2.37
CA ALA A 52 -14.53 6.11 2.42
C ALA A 52 -14.87 5.61 3.83
N SER A 53 -15.53 4.47 3.95
CA SER A 53 -15.77 3.85 5.26
C SER A 53 -14.52 3.16 5.77
N ARG A 54 -14.37 3.05 7.10
CA ARG A 54 -13.38 2.13 7.68
C ARG A 54 -13.87 0.71 7.41
N VAL A 55 -12.96 -0.14 6.93
CA VAL A 55 -13.23 -1.53 6.56
C VAL A 55 -12.49 -2.42 7.55
N GLU A 56 -13.15 -3.45 8.06
CA GLU A 56 -12.54 -4.46 8.93
C GLU A 56 -11.54 -5.34 8.15
N VAL A 57 -10.63 -6.03 8.84
CA VAL A 57 -9.58 -6.85 8.19
C VAL A 57 -10.20 -7.87 7.23
N GLU A 58 -11.21 -8.61 7.67
CA GLU A 58 -11.80 -9.70 6.89
C GLU A 58 -12.47 -9.18 5.62
N GLU A 59 -13.16 -8.05 5.70
CA GLU A 59 -13.80 -7.42 4.54
C GLU A 59 -12.77 -6.86 3.56
N GLU A 60 -11.67 -6.26 4.05
CA GLU A 60 -10.57 -5.82 3.18
C GLU A 60 -9.89 -7.02 2.52
N TRP A 61 -9.69 -8.10 3.26
CA TRP A 61 -9.09 -9.33 2.73
C TRP A 61 -9.99 -9.99 1.67
N GLU A 62 -11.29 -10.11 1.90
CA GLU A 62 -12.24 -10.64 0.90
C GLU A 62 -12.19 -9.87 -0.44
N ARG A 63 -11.92 -8.56 -0.38
CA ARG A 63 -11.75 -7.74 -1.57
C ARG A 63 -10.42 -7.97 -2.27
N LEU A 64 -9.36 -8.35 -1.55
CA LEU A 64 -8.01 -8.56 -2.09
C LEU A 64 -7.76 -10.00 -2.53
N ASP A 65 -8.34 -10.97 -1.83
CA ASP A 65 -8.10 -12.39 -2.05
C ASP A 65 -8.50 -12.81 -3.47
N GLY A 66 -7.74 -13.74 -4.03
CA GLY A 66 -7.79 -14.13 -5.43
C GLY A 66 -7.19 -13.10 -6.40
N LYS A 67 -7.35 -11.79 -6.14
CA LYS A 67 -6.79 -10.73 -7.02
C LYS A 67 -5.28 -10.69 -6.92
N ILE A 68 -4.73 -10.76 -5.69
CA ILE A 68 -3.29 -10.71 -5.46
C ILE A 68 -2.60 -11.88 -6.21
N GLN A 69 -3.07 -13.11 -6.00
CA GLN A 69 -2.53 -14.31 -6.63
C GLN A 69 -2.57 -14.20 -8.16
N ALA A 70 -3.73 -13.82 -8.71
CA ALA A 70 -3.92 -13.73 -10.16
C ALA A 70 -3.11 -12.61 -10.81
N ILE A 71 -2.86 -11.49 -10.12
CA ILE A 71 -1.99 -10.41 -10.61
C ILE A 71 -0.52 -10.80 -10.45
N ALA A 72 -0.14 -11.48 -9.38
CA ALA A 72 1.22 -11.96 -9.16
C ALA A 72 1.70 -12.91 -10.26
N GLU A 73 0.79 -13.74 -10.82
CA GLU A 73 1.06 -14.61 -11.98
C GLU A 73 1.49 -13.83 -13.24
N LEU A 74 1.24 -12.52 -13.32
CA LEU A 74 1.69 -11.67 -14.43
C LEU A 74 3.19 -11.33 -14.35
N GLY A 75 3.87 -11.65 -13.24
CA GLY A 75 5.32 -11.46 -13.07
C GLY A 75 5.75 -10.00 -12.93
N VAL A 76 4.89 -9.15 -12.36
CA VAL A 76 5.14 -7.72 -12.15
C VAL A 76 5.50 -7.38 -10.70
N GLU A 77 6.01 -6.18 -10.47
CA GLU A 77 6.04 -5.62 -9.10
C GLU A 77 4.58 -5.42 -8.64
N LEU A 78 4.18 -6.07 -7.55
CA LEU A 78 2.83 -5.98 -6.98
C LEU A 78 2.93 -5.44 -5.57
N SER A 79 2.58 -4.16 -5.41
CA SER A 79 2.38 -3.54 -4.11
C SER A 79 0.94 -3.69 -3.65
N VAL A 80 0.79 -3.89 -2.34
CA VAL A 80 -0.50 -3.75 -1.66
C VAL A 80 -0.49 -2.49 -0.80
N ASP A 81 -1.47 -1.62 -1.04
CA ASP A 81 -1.74 -0.42 -0.25
C ASP A 81 -2.65 -0.79 0.93
N THR A 82 -2.05 -0.84 2.11
CA THR A 82 -2.79 -1.04 3.37
C THR A 82 -2.05 -0.42 4.54
N TRP A 83 -2.81 -0.04 5.57
CA TRP A 83 -2.28 0.38 6.87
C TRP A 83 -2.47 -0.70 7.95
N LYS A 84 -2.91 -1.91 7.58
CA LYS A 84 -3.15 -3.03 8.51
C LYS A 84 -2.06 -4.09 8.35
N PRO A 85 -1.26 -4.38 9.39
CA PRO A 85 -0.21 -5.41 9.31
C PRO A 85 -0.72 -6.78 8.88
N GLU A 86 -1.89 -7.18 9.38
CA GLU A 86 -2.49 -8.48 9.03
C GLU A 86 -2.81 -8.62 7.54
N ILE A 87 -3.31 -7.55 6.91
CA ILE A 87 -3.54 -7.53 5.46
C ILE A 87 -2.22 -7.62 4.70
N MET A 88 -1.22 -6.88 5.15
CA MET A 88 0.10 -6.89 4.53
C MET A 88 0.75 -8.28 4.60
N ALA A 89 0.69 -8.94 5.76
CA ALA A 89 1.21 -10.30 5.92
C ALA A 89 0.51 -11.29 4.97
N ARG A 90 -0.83 -11.31 4.95
CA ARG A 90 -1.61 -12.16 4.04
C ARG A 90 -1.32 -11.86 2.56
N ALA A 91 -1.12 -10.58 2.22
CA ALA A 91 -0.79 -10.17 0.86
C ALA A 91 0.56 -10.70 0.38
N LEU A 92 1.59 -10.64 1.22
CA LEU A 92 2.91 -11.18 0.91
C LEU A 92 2.86 -12.71 0.75
N GLU A 93 2.11 -13.40 1.62
CA GLU A 93 1.88 -14.86 1.49
C GLU A 93 1.14 -15.21 0.18
N ALA A 94 0.23 -14.35 -0.28
CA ALA A 94 -0.51 -14.51 -1.53
C ALA A 94 0.29 -14.12 -2.79
N GLY A 95 1.51 -13.60 -2.66
CA GLY A 95 2.41 -13.33 -3.78
C GLY A 95 2.66 -11.85 -4.09
N ALA A 96 2.20 -10.92 -3.27
CA ALA A 96 2.68 -9.54 -3.33
C ALA A 96 4.20 -9.51 -3.03
N ASN A 97 4.92 -8.62 -3.69
CA ASN A 97 6.39 -8.55 -3.60
C ASN A 97 6.91 -7.13 -3.35
N PHE A 98 6.02 -6.24 -2.91
CA PHE A 98 6.29 -4.85 -2.61
C PHE A 98 5.27 -4.39 -1.54
N MET A 99 5.69 -3.58 -0.58
CA MET A 99 4.79 -3.04 0.45
C MET A 99 4.53 -1.57 0.18
N ASN A 100 3.26 -1.16 0.14
CA ASN A 100 2.87 0.25 0.27
C ASN A 100 2.27 0.44 1.67
N ALA A 101 3.15 0.78 2.63
CA ALA A 101 2.83 0.79 4.05
C ALA A 101 2.16 2.11 4.45
N SER A 102 0.86 2.21 4.19
CA SER A 102 0.08 3.44 4.39
C SER A 102 -0.11 3.85 5.86
N ASP A 103 0.35 3.04 6.82
CA ASP A 103 0.49 3.43 8.23
C ASP A 103 1.75 4.27 8.50
N GLY A 104 2.58 4.53 7.48
CA GLY A 104 3.85 5.23 7.62
C GLY A 104 4.87 4.44 8.43
N MET A 105 4.75 3.11 8.47
CA MET A 105 5.59 2.21 9.27
C MET A 105 5.60 2.53 10.77
N GLN A 106 4.50 3.11 11.28
CA GLN A 106 4.35 3.46 12.69
C GLN A 106 3.97 2.23 13.54
N ASN A 107 3.35 1.21 12.95
CA ASN A 107 3.02 -0.02 13.65
C ASN A 107 4.25 -0.94 13.75
N PRO A 108 4.67 -1.37 14.96
CA PRO A 108 5.81 -2.28 15.13
C PRO A 108 5.69 -3.58 14.33
N GLU A 109 4.49 -4.14 14.22
CA GLU A 109 4.23 -5.37 13.46
C GLU A 109 4.45 -5.16 11.95
N MET A 110 4.04 -4.01 11.41
CA MET A 110 4.33 -3.64 10.01
C MET A 110 5.85 -3.59 9.75
N VAL A 111 6.62 -3.07 10.71
CA VAL A 111 8.09 -3.05 10.63
C VAL A 111 8.68 -4.46 10.65
N GLU A 112 8.20 -5.34 11.54
CA GLU A 112 8.66 -6.73 11.60
C GLU A 112 8.37 -7.49 10.30
N ILE A 113 7.19 -7.28 9.69
CA ILE A 113 6.84 -7.83 8.38
C ILE A 113 7.80 -7.33 7.29
N ALA A 114 8.09 -6.03 7.25
CA ALA A 114 9.03 -5.47 6.26
C ALA A 114 10.44 -6.03 6.40
N VAL A 115 10.96 -6.12 7.63
CA VAL A 115 12.31 -6.65 7.88
C VAL A 115 12.39 -8.13 7.53
N SER A 116 11.38 -8.93 7.90
CA SER A 116 11.40 -10.38 7.66
C SER A 116 11.17 -10.76 6.20
N SER A 117 10.31 -10.03 5.49
CA SER A 117 10.03 -10.29 4.07
C SER A 117 11.16 -9.86 3.13
N GLY A 118 11.92 -8.82 3.50
CA GLY A 118 13.01 -8.30 2.68
C GLY A 118 12.55 -7.69 1.35
N VAL A 119 11.25 -7.43 1.19
CA VAL A 119 10.69 -6.81 -0.01
C VAL A 119 10.86 -5.29 0.05
N PRO A 120 10.86 -4.58 -1.10
CA PRO A 120 10.85 -3.13 -1.12
C PRO A 120 9.62 -2.54 -0.42
N VAL A 121 9.80 -1.40 0.25
CA VAL A 121 8.73 -0.69 0.98
C VAL A 121 8.64 0.75 0.50
N VAL A 122 7.42 1.21 0.23
CA VAL A 122 7.08 2.64 0.15
C VAL A 122 6.76 3.12 1.57
N LEU A 123 7.50 4.12 2.04
CA LEU A 123 7.26 4.82 3.30
C LEU A 123 6.59 6.17 3.01
N PRO A 124 5.25 6.27 3.10
CA PRO A 124 4.57 7.54 3.02
C PRO A 124 4.78 8.36 4.30
N PHE A 125 4.87 9.69 4.16
CA PHE A 125 4.72 10.58 5.30
C PHE A 125 3.27 10.50 5.81
N LEU A 126 3.12 10.42 7.13
CA LEU A 126 1.81 10.43 7.78
C LEU A 126 1.78 11.45 8.93
N SER A 127 0.74 12.28 8.95
CA SER A 127 0.46 13.25 10.01
C SER A 127 -0.77 12.77 10.79
N GLY A 128 -0.60 11.74 11.61
CA GLY A 128 -1.69 11.04 12.31
C GLY A 128 -1.37 9.57 12.49
N GLU A 129 -2.30 8.81 13.07
CA GLU A 129 -2.13 7.38 13.34
C GLU A 129 -2.28 6.52 12.08
N ASP A 130 -3.23 6.88 11.21
CA ASP A 130 -3.56 6.16 9.97
C ASP A 130 -4.17 7.13 8.94
N PRO A 131 -4.36 6.73 7.66
CA PRO A 131 -4.94 7.60 6.62
C PRO A 131 -6.35 8.13 6.92
N LYS A 132 -7.10 7.52 7.84
CA LYS A 132 -8.44 7.93 8.28
C LYS A 132 -8.41 8.89 9.47
N SER A 133 -7.27 9.06 10.12
CA SER A 133 -7.06 9.87 11.32
C SER A 133 -6.00 10.95 11.11
N LEU A 134 -5.98 11.55 9.92
CA LEU A 134 -5.02 12.59 9.53
C LEU A 134 -5.34 13.94 10.18
N GLU A 135 -4.29 14.61 10.64
CA GLU A 135 -4.29 15.98 11.12
C GLU A 135 -3.66 16.91 10.09
N PHE A 136 -4.13 18.15 10.03
CA PHE A 136 -3.49 19.17 9.20
C PHE A 136 -2.09 19.49 9.75
N VAL A 137 -1.09 19.41 8.88
CA VAL A 137 0.26 19.88 9.21
C VAL A 137 0.22 21.38 9.50
N THR A 138 0.72 21.77 10.67
CA THR A 138 0.87 23.17 11.08
C THR A 138 2.33 23.59 11.03
N GLY A 139 2.61 24.84 10.65
CA GLY A 139 3.97 25.35 10.42
C GLY A 139 4.45 25.19 8.96
N ASP A 140 5.76 25.14 8.75
CA ASP A 140 6.35 24.88 7.43
C ASP A 140 6.23 23.38 7.10
N PRO A 141 5.43 23.00 6.07
CA PRO A 141 5.21 21.59 5.75
C PRO A 141 6.49 20.87 5.33
N ILE A 142 7.44 21.55 4.70
CA ILE A 142 8.71 20.93 4.29
C ILE A 142 9.55 20.60 5.52
N GLU A 143 9.63 21.53 6.47
CA GLU A 143 10.37 21.31 7.72
C GLU A 143 9.79 20.14 8.54
N VAL A 144 8.46 20.06 8.63
CA VAL A 144 7.77 18.98 9.33
C VAL A 144 8.02 17.62 8.65
N ILE A 145 7.85 17.55 7.33
CA ILE A 145 8.02 16.31 6.57
C ILE A 145 9.48 15.83 6.64
N VAL A 146 10.45 16.73 6.47
CA VAL A 146 11.88 16.37 6.52
C VAL A 146 12.25 15.84 7.91
N ARG A 147 11.85 16.53 8.99
CA ARG A 147 12.12 16.05 10.36
C ARG A 147 11.48 14.71 10.65
N TRP A 148 10.27 14.49 10.15
CA TRP A 148 9.58 13.21 10.29
C TRP A 148 10.38 12.10 9.60
N PHE A 149 10.80 12.29 8.35
CA PHE A 149 11.60 11.29 7.63
C PHE A 149 12.98 11.07 8.26
N GLU A 150 13.66 12.11 8.74
CA GLU A 150 14.95 11.96 9.45
C GLU A 150 14.80 11.03 10.66
N LYS A 151 13.76 11.25 11.47
CA LYS A 151 13.47 10.42 12.64
C LYS A 151 13.05 9.00 12.23
N SER A 152 12.06 8.86 11.34
CA SER A 152 11.52 7.56 10.95
C SER A 152 12.57 6.68 10.29
N LEU A 153 13.43 7.23 9.42
CA LEU A 153 14.48 6.47 8.76
C LEU A 153 15.57 6.01 9.74
N ASP A 154 15.95 6.84 10.73
CA ASP A 154 16.89 6.44 11.79
C ASP A 154 16.31 5.30 12.66
N GLU A 155 15.02 5.37 13.01
CA GLU A 155 14.35 4.30 13.76
C GLU A 155 14.22 3.00 12.96
N LEU A 156 13.93 3.08 11.66
CA LEU A 156 13.83 1.92 10.78
C LEU A 156 15.20 1.26 10.53
N ASP A 157 16.27 2.04 10.34
CA ASP A 157 17.62 1.52 10.17
C ASP A 157 18.09 0.75 11.41
N LYS A 158 17.81 1.28 12.62
CA LYS A 158 18.09 0.59 13.89
C LYS A 158 17.36 -0.74 14.04
N LYS A 159 16.18 -0.88 13.42
CA LYS A 159 15.39 -2.13 13.39
C LYS A 159 15.80 -3.07 12.25
N GLY A 160 16.72 -2.66 11.38
CA GLY A 160 17.26 -3.47 10.29
C GLY A 160 16.62 -3.23 8.92
N LEU A 161 15.65 -2.31 8.80
CA LEU A 161 15.08 -1.92 7.52
C LEU A 161 15.92 -0.78 6.91
N LYS A 162 16.88 -1.16 6.08
CA LYS A 162 17.88 -0.23 5.55
C LYS A 162 17.41 0.44 4.26
N LYS A 163 17.81 1.71 4.10
CA LYS A 163 17.71 2.40 2.82
C LYS A 163 18.80 1.85 1.88
N ASN A 164 18.37 1.29 0.74
CA ASN A 164 19.25 0.84 -0.35
C ASN A 164 19.73 2.01 -1.22
#